data_AF-A0A392V521-F1
#
_entry.id   AF-A0A392V521-F1
#
_cell.length_a   1.000
_cell.length_b   1.000
_cell.length_c   1.000
_cell.angle_alpha   90.00
_cell.angle_beta   90.00
_cell.angle_gamma   90.00
#
_symmetry.space_group_name_H-M   'P 1'
#
loop_
_entity.id
_entity.type
_entity.pdbx_description
1 polymer ?
#
loop_
_entity_poly.entity_id
_entity_poly.type
_entity_poly.pdbx_seq_one_letter_code
_entity_poly.pdbx_strand_id
1 'polypeptide(L)' 'MVATLRNASSSSGSVVVEPSLDASSPYYVHSSDGPNSVSLKPVLTGSNYHSWARSMRRAL' A
#
# COMPACT_ATOMS: atom_id res chain seq x y z
N MET A 1 -22.25 33.79 30.65
CA MET A 1 -21.79 32.42 30.96
C MET A 1 -21.78 31.66 29.64
N VAL A 2 -20.62 31.37 29.05
CA VAL A 2 -20.55 30.62 27.79
C VAL A 2 -20.09 29.20 28.09
N ALA A 3 -20.92 28.21 27.75
CA ALA A 3 -20.60 26.80 27.94
C ALA A 3 -19.84 26.29 26.70
N THR A 4 -18.53 26.06 26.82
CA THR A 4 -17.76 25.36 25.80
C THR A 4 -18.02 23.86 25.94
N LEU A 5 -18.81 23.29 25.02
CA LEU A 5 -18.99 21.84 24.92
C LEU A 5 -17.71 21.22 24.34
N ARG A 6 -17.05 20.37 25.12
CA ARG A 6 -15.90 19.58 24.72
C ARG A 6 -16.45 18.31 24.06
N ASN A 7 -16.32 18.19 22.74
CA ASN A 7 -16.68 16.96 22.03
C ASN A 7 -15.62 15.90 22.32
N ALA A 8 -15.89 15.01 23.27
CA ALA A 8 -15.07 13.83 23.50
C ALA A 8 -15.40 12.81 22.39
N SER A 9 -14.61 12.84 21.32
CA SER A 9 -14.58 11.75 20.35
C SER A 9 -13.94 10.54 21.02
N SER A 10 -14.76 9.70 21.67
CA SER A 10 -14.35 8.37 22.10
C SER A 10 -14.12 7.52 20.85
N SER A 11 -12.93 7.63 20.23
CA SER A 11 -12.51 6.62 19.27
C SER A 11 -12.19 5.37 20.07
N SER A 12 -13.17 4.47 20.15
CA SER A 12 -12.95 3.06 20.44
C SER A 12 -11.97 2.55 19.39
N GLY A 13 -10.68 2.77 19.63
CA GLY A 13 -9.61 2.53 18.69
C GLY A 13 -9.41 1.04 18.57
N SER A 14 -10.18 0.37 17.70
CA SER A 14 -9.54 -0.67 16.92
C SER A 14 -8.33 0.02 16.31
N VAL A 15 -7.13 -0.32 16.79
CA VAL A 15 -5.91 0.10 16.11
C VAL A 15 -6.07 -0.51 14.72
N VAL A 16 -6.53 0.30 13.77
CA VAL A 16 -6.48 -0.04 12.36
C VAL A 16 -5.00 0.03 12.09
N VAL A 17 -4.30 -1.09 12.34
CA VAL A 17 -2.92 -1.27 11.93
C VAL A 17 -3.01 -1.22 10.42
N GLU A 18 -2.73 -0.04 9.89
CA GLU A 18 -2.71 0.18 8.46
C GLU A 18 -1.61 -0.76 7.92
N PRO A 19 -1.96 -1.74 7.07
CA PRO A 19 -1.06 -2.83 6.71
C PRO A 19 0.13 -2.37 5.86
N SER A 20 0.13 -1.13 5.36
CA SER A 20 1.29 -0.53 4.69
C SER A 20 2.32 0.04 5.68
N LEU A 21 1.96 0.17 6.96
CA LEU A 21 2.84 0.65 8.04
C LEU A 21 3.45 -0.48 8.87
N ASP A 22 2.93 -1.69 8.75
CA ASP A 22 3.46 -2.87 9.43
C ASP A 22 4.56 -3.53 8.58
N ALA A 23 5.80 -3.56 9.07
CA ALA A 23 6.95 -4.10 8.32
C ALA A 23 6.90 -5.62 8.08
N SER A 24 6.01 -6.35 8.76
CA SER A 24 5.80 -7.78 8.53
C SER A 24 4.72 -8.08 7.48
N SER A 25 3.95 -7.06 7.12
CA SER A 25 2.89 -7.14 6.11
C SER A 25 3.48 -7.24 4.70
N PRO A 26 2.94 -8.11 3.84
CA PRO A 26 3.32 -8.15 2.43
C PRO A 26 2.95 -6.89 1.66
N TYR A 27 2.16 -5.99 2.27
CA TYR A 27 1.77 -4.70 1.71
C TYR A 27 2.55 -3.52 2.29
N TYR A 28 3.59 -3.78 3.11
CA TYR A 28 4.44 -2.73 3.64
C TYR A 28 5.09 -1.91 2.53
N VAL A 29 4.98 -0.58 2.61
CA VAL A 29 5.67 0.35 1.71
C VAL A 29 6.51 1.29 2.56
N HIS A 30 7.83 1.26 2.36
CA HIS A 30 8.73 2.15 3.08
C HIS A 30 8.49 3.61 2.65
N SER A 31 8.57 4.58 3.56
CA SER A 31 8.30 5.99 3.22
C SER A 31 9.28 6.59 2.20
N SER A 32 10.43 5.95 1.98
CA SER A 32 11.37 6.30 0.91
C SER A 32 11.09 5.62 -0.43
N ASP A 33 10.25 4.58 -0.46
CA ASP A 33 9.78 3.98 -1.70
C ASP A 33 8.72 4.89 -2.31
N GLY A 34 9.07 5.52 -3.43
CA GLY A 34 8.11 6.31 -4.20
C GLY A 34 7.08 5.41 -4.89
N PRO A 35 5.98 6.00 -5.40
CA PRO A 35 4.94 5.27 -6.15
C PRO A 35 5.46 4.54 -7.40
N ASN A 36 6.68 4.83 -7.82
CA ASN A 36 7.36 4.16 -8.94
C ASN A 36 8.12 2.88 -8.54
N SER A 37 8.26 2.59 -7.23
CA SER A 37 8.97 1.41 -6.72
C SER A 37 8.09 0.16 -6.75
N VAL A 38 6.78 0.32 -6.56
CA VAL A 38 5.81 -0.79 -6.59
C VAL A 38 5.46 -1.14 -8.03
N SER A 39 6.22 -2.06 -8.62
CA SER A 39 5.84 -2.69 -9.89
C SER A 39 4.74 -3.72 -9.63
N LEU A 40 3.48 -3.26 -9.58
CA LEU A 40 2.33 -4.17 -9.57
C LEU A 40 2.41 -5.03 -10.83
N LYS A 41 2.58 -6.35 -10.66
CA LYS A 41 2.50 -7.27 -11.80
C LYS A 41 1.03 -7.38 -12.21
N PRO A 42 0.63 -6.89 -13.41
CA PRO A 42 -0.70 -7.17 -13.91
C PRO A 42 -0.86 -8.69 -14.05
N VAL A 43 -2.07 -9.19 -13.82
CA VAL A 43 -2.39 -10.61 -14.03
C VAL A 43 -1.96 -10.99 -15.44
N LEU A 44 -1.09 -11.99 -15.55
CA LEU A 44 -0.58 -12.43 -16.83
C LEU A 44 -1.63 -13.31 -17.52
N THR A 45 -2.05 -12.87 -18.69
CA THR A 45 -2.91 -13.58 -19.64
C THR A 45 -2.10 -13.93 -20.89
N GLY A 46 -2.69 -14.68 -21.81
CA GLY A 46 -1.99 -15.03 -23.06
C GLY A 46 -1.54 -13.82 -23.88
N SER A 47 -2.27 -12.70 -23.87
CA SER A 47 -1.96 -11.52 -24.68
C SER A 47 -0.84 -10.65 -24.11
N ASN A 48 -0.71 -10.55 -22.78
CA ASN A 48 0.31 -9.71 -22.14
C ASN A 48 1.57 -10.47 -21.69
N TYR A 49 1.55 -11.81 -21.67
CA TYR A 49 2.66 -12.64 -21.23
C TYR A 49 3.92 -12.49 -22.11
N HIS A 50 3.78 -12.46 -23.43
CA HIS A 50 4.93 -12.43 -24.35
C HIS A 50 5.81 -11.18 -24.15
N SER A 51 5.18 -10.01 -24.09
CA SER A 51 5.86 -8.74 -23.85
C SER A 51 6.51 -8.71 -22.46
N TRP A 52 5.78 -9.16 -21.43
CA TRP A 52 6.31 -9.24 -20.06
C TRP A 52 7.54 -10.15 -19.96
N ALA A 53 7.47 -11.36 -20.52
CA ALA A 53 8.57 -12.33 -20.47
C ALA A 53 9.83 -11.78 -21.15
N ARG A 54 9.67 -11.06 -22.26
CA ARG A 54 10.78 -10.40 -22.96
C ARG A 54 11.39 -9.26 -22.13
N SER A 55 10.58 -8.46 -21.44
CA SER A 55 11.06 -7.40 -20.55
C SER A 55 11.82 -7.96 -19.34
N MET A 56 11.29 -8.99 -18.68
CA MET A 56 11.93 -9.61 -17.51
C MET A 56 13.27 -10.25 -17.87
N ARG A 57 13.37 -10.91 -19.02
CA ARG A 57 14.64 -11.46 -19.52
C ARG A 57 15.72 -10.41 -19.80
N ARG A 58 15.33 -9.14 -20.04
CA ARG A 58 16.26 -8.03 -20.29
C ARG A 58 16.65 -7.26 -19.03
N ALA A 59 15.92 -7.48 -17.93
CA ALA A 59 16.16 -6.82 -16.65
C ALA A 59 17.14 -7.61 -15.75
N LEU A 60 17.52 -8.83 -16.16
CA LEU A 60 18.54 -9.68 -15.53
C LEU A 60 19.87 -9.52 -16.25
#